data_AF-A0A9D0IDW3-F1
#
_entry.id   AF-A0A9D0IDW3-F1
#
_cell.length_a   1.000
_cell.length_b   1.000
_cell.length_c   1.000
_cell.angle_alpha   90.00
_cell.angle_beta   90.00
_cell.angle_gamma   90.00
#
_symmetry.space_group_name_H-M   'P 1'
#
loop_
_entity.id
_entity.type
_entity.pdbx_description
1 polymer ?
#
loop_
_entity_poly.entity_id
_entity_poly.type
_entity_poly.pdbx_seq_one_letter_code
_entity_poly.pdbx_strand_id
1 'polypeptide(L)'
;MDLSPLLLLIAQAPGYAELKSTLQSEKASALRRGRPLGLLRAARPALLAALAQDLSRPLLVVVATAERSRALTESLRAWMADPTRL
;
A
#
# COMPACT_ATOMS: atom_id res chain seq x y z
N MET A 1 9.01 -6.77 14.63
CA MET A 1 8.60 -5.48 15.22
C MET A 1 7.29 -5.10 14.56
N ASP A 2 6.26 -4.79 15.34
CA ASP A 2 4.95 -4.40 14.82
C ASP A 2 4.89 -2.87 14.63
N LEU A 3 4.71 -2.46 13.38
CA LEU A 3 4.59 -1.06 12.93
C LEU A 3 3.16 -0.74 12.48
N SER A 4 2.22 -1.68 12.59
CA SER A 4 0.83 -1.47 12.21
C SER A 4 0.15 -0.29 12.92
N PRO A 5 0.49 0.09 14.17
CA PRO A 5 -0.09 1.29 14.78
C PRO A 5 0.28 2.60 14.05
N LEU A 6 1.41 2.62 13.33
CA LEU A 6 1.84 3.80 12.55
C LEU A 6 0.99 4.02 11.29
N LEU A 7 0.18 3.04 10.87
CA LEU A 7 -0.76 3.21 9.76
C LEU A 7 -1.79 4.30 10.06
N LEU A 8 -2.10 4.55 11.34
CA LEU A 8 -2.96 5.67 11.76
C LEU A 8 -2.41 7.04 11.35
N LEU A 9 -1.09 7.17 11.25
CA LEU A 9 -0.45 8.40 10.77
C LEU A 9 -0.58 8.54 9.25
N ILE A 10 -0.52 7.42 8.52
CA ILE A 10 -0.71 7.40 7.07
C ILE A 10 -2.14 7.76 6.71
N ALA A 11 -3.12 7.25 7.47
CA ALA A 11 -4.54 7.55 7.29
C ALA A 11 -4.84 9.06 7.40
N GLN A 12 -4.02 9.82 8.13
CA GLN A 12 -4.15 11.27 8.30
C GLN A 12 -3.49 12.09 7.18
N ALA A 13 -2.67 11.46 6.32
CA ALA A 13 -2.00 12.17 5.24
C ALA A 13 -2.99 12.57 4.12
N PRO A 14 -3.09 13.86 3.74
CA PRO A 14 -4.07 14.30 2.73
C PRO A 14 -3.93 13.58 1.38
N GLY A 15 -2.69 13.36 0.92
CA GLY A 15 -2.44 12.64 -0.33
C GLY A 15 -2.83 11.16 -0.27
N TYR A 16 -2.85 10.55 0.92
CA TYR A 16 -3.35 9.20 1.09
C TYR A 16 -4.88 9.15 1.05
N ALA A 17 -5.57 10.09 1.70
CA ALA A 17 -7.02 10.19 1.65
C ALA A 17 -7.55 10.42 0.22
N GLU A 18 -6.87 11.26 -0.56
CA GLU A 18 -7.17 11.48 -1.99
C GLU A 18 -6.96 10.20 -2.82
N LEU A 19 -5.87 9.48 -2.58
CA LEU A 19 -5.60 8.20 -3.25
C LEU A 19 -6.66 7.16 -2.91
N LYS A 20 -7.01 7.02 -1.62
CA LYS A 20 -8.02 6.08 -1.12
C LYS A 20 -9.38 6.34 -1.77
N SER A 21 -9.85 7.59 -1.76
CA SER A 21 -11.16 7.94 -2.35
C SER A 21 -11.19 7.67 -3.85
N THR A 22 -10.09 7.96 -4.56
CA THR A 22 -9.97 7.68 -6.00
C THR A 22 -10.00 6.19 -6.30
N LEU A 23 -9.35 5.36 -5.47
CA LEU A 23 -9.31 3.90 -5.61
C LEU A 23 -10.63 3.21 -5.25
N GLN A 24 -11.45 3.82 -4.38
CA GLN A 24 -12.77 3.36 -4.01
C GLN A 24 -13.85 3.78 -5.02
N SER A 25 -13.64 4.87 -5.76
CA SER A 25 -14.55 5.30 -6.82
C SER A 25 -14.51 4.35 -8.03
N GLU A 26 -15.67 4.17 -8.70
CA GLU A 26 -15.75 3.50 -10.01
C GLU A 26 -14.87 4.19 -11.09
N LYS A 27 -14.46 5.44 -10.84
CA LYS A 27 -13.48 6.20 -11.62
C LYS A 27 -12.03 5.79 -11.36
N ALA A 28 -11.75 4.72 -10.61
CA ALA A 28 -10.41 4.14 -10.50
C ALA A 28 -9.82 3.80 -11.88
N SER A 29 -10.68 3.56 -12.87
CA SER A 29 -10.32 3.43 -14.29
C SER A 29 -9.66 4.70 -14.89
N ALA A 30 -9.83 5.89 -14.28
CA ALA A 30 -9.14 7.11 -14.67
C ALA A 30 -7.67 7.16 -14.21
N LEU A 31 -7.31 6.42 -13.15
CA LEU A 31 -5.90 6.19 -12.77
C LEU A 31 -5.14 5.34 -13.80
N ARG A 32 -5.83 4.73 -14.78
CA ARG A 32 -5.22 3.90 -15.85
C ARG A 32 -4.19 4.63 -16.70
N ARG A 33 -4.06 5.96 -16.58
CA ARG A 33 -2.99 6.75 -17.20
C ARG A 33 -1.93 7.19 -16.19
N GLY A 34 -1.33 6.23 -15.50
CA GLY A 34 0.12 6.11 -15.38
C GLY A 34 0.92 7.23 -14.70
N ARG A 35 0.33 8.06 -13.84
CA ARG A 35 1.15 9.00 -13.05
C ARG A 35 1.84 8.23 -11.91
N PRO A 36 3.19 8.18 -11.87
CA PRO A 36 3.88 7.58 -10.74
C PRO A 36 3.56 8.39 -9.47
N LEU A 37 3.29 7.70 -8.36
CA LEU A 37 3.00 8.33 -7.07
C LEU A 37 4.19 9.10 -6.46
N GLY A 38 5.37 9.05 -7.08
CA GLY A 38 6.57 9.72 -6.56
C GLY A 38 7.06 9.17 -5.20
N LEU A 39 6.61 7.98 -4.81
CA LEU A 39 6.83 7.45 -3.46
C LEU A 39 8.26 6.94 -3.27
N LEU A 40 8.87 7.32 -2.13
CA LEU A 40 10.11 6.74 -1.65
C LEU A 40 9.99 5.22 -1.53
N ARG A 41 11.05 4.49 -1.87
CA ARG A 41 11.05 3.02 -1.80
C ARG A 41 10.73 2.51 -0.39
N ALA A 42 11.26 3.16 0.64
CA ALA A 42 11.04 2.82 2.04
C ALA A 42 9.59 3.01 2.50
N ALA A 43 8.80 3.86 1.85
CA ALA A 43 7.41 4.12 2.21
C ALA A 43 6.42 3.14 1.53
N ARG A 44 6.87 2.35 0.54
CA ARG A 44 6.01 1.41 -0.19
C ARG A 44 5.36 0.35 0.70
N PRO A 45 6.07 -0.32 1.63
CA PRO A 45 5.45 -1.34 2.48
C PRO A 45 4.34 -0.74 3.35
N ALA A 46 4.60 0.45 3.91
CA ALA A 46 3.65 1.15 4.76
C ALA A 46 2.37 1.56 3.99
N LEU A 47 2.53 2.12 2.79
CA LEU A 47 1.41 2.48 1.92
C LEU A 47 0.58 1.24 1.53
N LEU A 48 1.25 0.16 1.13
CA LEU A 48 0.58 -1.07 0.71
C LEU A 48 -0.20 -1.72 1.86
N ALA A 49 0.37 -1.73 3.08
CA ALA A 49 -0.32 -2.21 4.27
C ALA A 49 -1.56 -1.36 4.60
N ALA A 50 -1.45 -0.02 4.53
CA ALA A 50 -2.59 0.88 4.71
C ALA A 50 -3.70 0.60 3.68
N LEU A 51 -3.34 0.46 2.40
CA LEU A 51 -4.30 0.15 1.32
C LEU A 51 -4.96 -1.22 1.50
N ALA A 52 -4.20 -2.23 1.93
CA ALA A 52 -4.72 -3.57 2.19
C ALA A 52 -5.76 -3.57 3.32
N GLN A 53 -5.53 -2.77 4.35
CA GLN A 53 -6.47 -2.57 5.46
C GLN A 53 -7.71 -1.78 5.00
N ASP A 54 -7.51 -0.66 4.30
CA ASP A 54 -8.57 0.30 4.00
C ASP A 54 -9.48 -0.09 2.83
N LEU A 55 -8.93 -0.77 1.82
CA LEU A 55 -9.71 -1.13 0.62
C LEU A 55 -10.51 -2.41 0.82
N SER A 56 -10.21 -3.20 1.86
CA SER A 56 -10.90 -4.46 2.20
C SER A 56 -11.10 -5.41 1.00
N ARG A 57 -10.14 -5.41 0.05
CA ARG A 57 -10.16 -6.24 -1.16
C ARG A 57 -8.74 -6.78 -1.46
N PRO A 58 -8.61 -7.91 -2.16
CA PRO A 58 -7.30 -8.45 -2.51
C PRO A 58 -6.47 -7.45 -3.34
N LEU A 59 -5.18 -7.33 -3.03
CA LEU A 59 -4.22 -6.47 -3.75
C LEU A 59 -3.14 -7.33 -4.41
N LEU A 60 -3.01 -7.22 -5.74
CA LEU A 60 -1.90 -7.79 -6.49
C LEU A 60 -0.82 -6.72 -6.70
N VAL A 61 0.36 -6.95 -6.15
CA VAL A 61 1.51 -6.05 -6.30
C VAL A 61 2.52 -6.65 -7.27
N VAL A 62 2.73 -5.99 -8.41
CA VAL A 62 3.69 -6.42 -9.43
C VAL A 62 5.02 -5.69 -9.24
N VAL A 63 6.10 -6.44 -9.17
CA VAL A 63 7.47 -5.93 -9.05
C VAL A 63 8.37 -6.58 -10.10
N ALA A 64 9.43 -5.87 -10.49
CA ALA A 64 10.25 -6.26 -11.63
C ALA A 64 11.06 -7.55 -11.47
N THR A 65 11.37 -7.96 -10.23
CA THR A 65 12.21 -9.14 -9.97
C THR A 65 11.74 -9.91 -8.74
N ALA A 66 12.02 -11.22 -8.72
CA ALA A 66 11.72 -12.09 -7.58
C ALA A 66 12.41 -11.60 -6.29
N GLU A 67 13.65 -11.13 -6.38
CA GLU A 67 14.39 -10.61 -5.23
C GLU A 67 13.71 -9.38 -4.61
N ARG A 68 13.21 -8.46 -5.44
CA ARG A 68 12.45 -7.30 -4.97
C ARG A 68 11.10 -7.69 -4.38
N SER A 69 10.49 -8.76 -4.88
CA SER A 69 9.27 -9.32 -4.29
C SER A 69 9.54 -9.81 -2.88
N ARG A 70 10.57 -10.64 -2.68
CA ARG A 70 10.95 -11.16 -1.35
C ARG A 70 11.26 -10.04 -0.36
N ALA A 71 12.08 -9.06 -0.76
CA ALA A 71 12.44 -7.94 0.10
C ALA A 71 11.21 -7.08 0.49
N LEU A 72 10.27 -6.89 -0.44
CA LEU A 72 9.02 -6.18 -0.17
C LEU A 72 8.12 -6.96 0.79
N THR A 73 7.96 -8.28 0.57
CA THR A 73 7.18 -9.16 1.44
C THR A 73 7.74 -9.17 2.86
N GLU A 74 9.06 -9.28 3.02
CA GLU A 74 9.70 -9.22 4.33
C GLU A 74 9.41 -7.89 5.04
N SER A 75 9.54 -6.78 4.30
CA SER A 75 9.25 -5.45 4.85
C SER A 75 7.77 -5.33 5.25
N LEU A 76 6.85 -5.86 4.45
CA LEU A 76 5.40 -5.78 4.68
C LEU A 76 4.95 -6.47 5.97
N ARG A 77 5.61 -7.57 6.37
CA ARG A 77 5.27 -8.29 7.61
C ARG A 77 5.34 -7.41 8.85
N ALA A 78 6.22 -6.40 8.87
CA ALA A 78 6.30 -5.46 9.97
C ALA A 78 5.15 -4.45 10.00
N TRP A 79 4.51 -4.16 8.86
CA TRP A 79 3.47 -3.12 8.75
C TRP A 79 2.04 -3.65 8.81
N MET A 80 1.83 -4.94 8.51
CA MET A 80 0.50 -5.53 8.51
C MET A 80 0.08 -5.97 9.91
N ALA A 81 -1.14 -5.62 10.30
CA ALA A 81 -1.75 -6.08 11.55
C ALA A 81 -1.94 -7.61 11.57
N ASP A 82 -2.13 -8.22 10.39
CA ASP A 82 -2.19 -9.68 10.22
C ASP A 82 -1.29 -10.10 9.05
N PRO A 83 -0.01 -10.44 9.31
CA PRO A 83 0.94 -10.86 8.29
C PRO A 83 0.61 -12.19 7.60
N THR A 84 -0.34 -12.98 8.12
CA THR A 84 -0.73 -14.27 7.51
C THR A 84 -1.55 -14.10 6.23
N ARG A 85 -1.98 -12.86 5.93
CA ARG A 85 -2.75 -12.50 4.73
C ARG A 85 -1.87 -12.11 3.53
N LEU A 86 -0.55 -12.19 3.65
CA LEU A 86 0.43 -12.01 2.57
C LEU A 86 0.57 -13.28 1.72
#